data_AF-A0A0G4EVJ4-F1
#
_entry.id   AF-A0A0G4EVJ4-F1
#
_cell.length_a   1.000
_cell.length_b   1.000
_cell.length_c   1.000
_cell.angle_alpha   90.00
_cell.angle_beta   90.00
_cell.angle_gamma   90.00
#
_symmetry.space_group_name_H-M   'P 1'
#
loop_
_entity.id
_entity.type
_entity.pdbx_description
1 polymer ?
#
loop_
_entity_poly.entity_id
_entity_poly.type
_entity_poly.pdbx_seq_one_letter_code
_entity_poly.pdbx_strand_id
1 'polypeptide(L)'
;MTFYSISGPFEEPGITKITVPHEQWVEVAGVDGAVVGNKGGGGKVAIGCGRLWLGIGKGGPAGDLRRCLQWVERDELPDDKTYVGTFIGDGRRATLAASHLFTCVDLEIYTLQVPDGWQWLSAVADIVLSQST
;
A
#
# COMPACT_ATOMS: atom_id res chain seq x y z
N MET A 1 -2.10 -4.08 6.74
CA MET A 1 -1.94 -4.02 5.26
C MET A 1 -0.52 -4.41 4.93
N THR A 2 -0.28 -4.96 3.75
CA THR A 2 1.04 -5.46 3.33
C THR A 2 1.34 -4.95 1.94
N PHE A 3 2.56 -4.46 1.72
CA PHE A 3 3.05 -4.16 0.39
C PHE A 3 3.85 -5.35 -0.15
N TYR A 4 3.66 -5.66 -1.42
CA TYR A 4 4.45 -6.65 -2.12
C TYR A 4 5.22 -5.97 -3.23
N SER A 5 6.53 -6.17 -3.25
CA SER A 5 7.43 -5.66 -4.28
C SER A 5 7.84 -6.83 -5.16
N ILE A 6 7.31 -6.89 -6.38
CA ILE A 6 7.56 -8.00 -7.32
C ILE A 6 8.90 -7.82 -8.05
N SER A 7 9.18 -6.60 -8.47
CA SER A 7 10.36 -6.21 -9.24
C SER A 7 11.04 -4.96 -8.68
N GLY A 8 10.77 -4.65 -7.41
CA GLY A 8 11.34 -3.45 -6.79
C GLY A 8 12.77 -3.65 -6.33
N PRO A 9 13.27 -2.73 -5.50
CA PRO A 9 14.69 -2.48 -5.35
C PRO A 9 15.36 -3.38 -4.31
N PHE A 10 15.36 -4.69 -4.55
CA PHE A 10 16.03 -5.69 -3.74
C PHE A 10 16.99 -6.51 -4.60
N GLU A 11 18.18 -6.84 -4.10
CA GLU A 11 19.16 -7.65 -4.84
C GLU A 11 18.66 -9.08 -5.05
N GLU A 12 17.98 -9.63 -4.05
CA GLU A 12 17.50 -11.00 -4.10
C GLU A 12 16.29 -11.10 -5.05
N PRO A 13 16.27 -12.08 -5.97
CA PRO A 13 15.15 -12.23 -6.89
C PRO A 13 13.87 -12.65 -6.17
N GLY A 14 12.73 -12.26 -6.73
CA GLY A 14 11.40 -12.69 -6.30
C GLY A 14 10.58 -11.62 -5.58
N ILE A 15 9.41 -12.03 -5.08
CA ILE A 15 8.48 -11.13 -4.43
C ILE A 15 8.96 -10.85 -3.00
N THR A 16 9.16 -9.58 -2.68
CA THR A 16 9.48 -9.13 -1.33
C THR A 16 8.21 -8.64 -0.63
N LYS A 17 7.94 -9.18 0.56
CA LYS A 17 6.80 -8.81 1.40
C LYS A 17 7.25 -7.80 2.45
N ILE A 18 6.58 -6.64 2.48
CA ILE A 18 6.81 -5.58 3.47
C ILE A 18 5.57 -5.50 4.37
N THR A 19 5.74 -5.90 5.62
CA THR A 19 4.67 -5.85 6.62
C THR A 19 4.69 -4.49 7.29
N VAL A 20 3.64 -3.70 7.05
CA VAL A 20 3.53 -2.38 7.65
C VAL A 20 2.84 -2.50 9.02
N PRO A 21 3.46 -2.00 10.10
CA PRO A 21 2.86 -2.04 11.44
C PRO A 21 1.66 -1.08 11.58
N HIS A 22 0.87 -1.30 12.62
CA HIS A 22 -0.31 -0.51 13.04
C HIS A 22 -1.57 -0.65 12.17
N GLU A 23 -2.65 -0.01 12.61
CA GLU A 23 -3.91 0.08 11.85
C GLU A 23 -3.67 0.79 10.52
N GLN A 24 -4.25 0.23 9.46
CA GLN A 24 -4.04 0.70 8.09
C GLN A 24 -5.40 1.01 7.48
N TRP A 25 -5.52 2.22 6.93
CA TRP A 25 -6.76 2.71 6.33
C TRP A 25 -6.59 2.91 4.83
N VAL A 26 -7.73 2.86 4.14
CA VAL A 26 -7.86 3.33 2.76
C VAL A 26 -8.78 4.53 2.80
N GLU A 27 -8.26 5.67 2.37
CA GLU A 27 -9.00 6.92 2.25
C GLU A 27 -9.23 7.19 0.77
N VAL A 28 -10.49 7.45 0.40
CA VAL A 28 -10.90 7.71 -0.98
C VAL A 28 -11.65 9.03 -1.01
N ALA A 29 -11.19 9.94 -1.86
CA ALA A 29 -11.87 11.19 -2.10
C ALA A 29 -13.19 10.96 -2.87
N GLY A 30 -14.22 11.73 -2.52
CA GLY A 30 -15.38 11.90 -3.39
C GLY A 30 -15.00 12.56 -4.72
N VAL A 31 -15.96 12.64 -5.65
CA VAL A 31 -15.75 13.13 -7.03
C VAL A 31 -14.97 14.45 -7.10
N ASP A 32 -15.39 15.43 -6.30
CA ASP A 32 -14.78 16.77 -6.22
C ASP A 32 -13.87 16.95 -4.98
N GLY A 33 -13.63 15.86 -4.25
CA GLY A 33 -12.88 15.87 -3.00
C GLY A 33 -11.38 15.64 -3.18
N ALA A 34 -10.69 15.71 -2.04
CA ALA A 34 -9.30 15.34 -1.92
C ALA A 34 -9.08 14.64 -0.58
N VAL A 35 -8.28 13.59 -0.58
CA VAL A 35 -7.59 13.14 0.63
C VAL A 35 -6.49 14.14 0.90
N VAL A 36 -6.47 14.76 2.08
CA VAL A 36 -5.52 15.83 2.41
C VAL A 36 -4.54 15.34 3.46
N GLY A 37 -3.26 15.34 3.10
CA GLY A 37 -2.19 15.03 4.03
C GLY A 37 -1.87 16.21 4.95
N ASN A 38 -1.29 15.91 6.11
CA ASN A 38 -0.81 16.90 7.09
C ASN A 38 0.21 17.91 6.55
N LYS A 39 0.85 17.64 5.40
CA LYS A 39 1.80 18.53 4.72
C LYS A 39 1.18 19.33 3.56
N GLY A 40 -0.15 19.38 3.45
CA GLY A 40 -0.87 20.16 2.43
C GLY A 40 -0.85 19.57 1.02
N GLY A 41 -0.33 18.34 0.85
CA GLY A 41 -0.52 17.56 -0.37
C GLY A 41 -1.94 16.97 -0.43
N GLY A 42 -2.51 16.87 -1.62
CA GLY A 42 -3.83 16.30 -1.85
C GLY A 42 -3.77 15.16 -2.87
N GLY A 43 -4.48 14.06 -2.62
CA GLY A 43 -4.63 12.95 -3.57
C GLY A 43 -6.07 12.46 -3.68
N LYS A 44 -6.32 11.56 -4.63
CA LYS A 44 -7.66 10.95 -4.80
C LYS A 44 -7.83 9.70 -3.94
N VAL A 45 -6.74 8.95 -3.73
CA VAL A 45 -6.71 7.77 -2.87
C VAL A 45 -5.44 7.80 -2.04
N ALA A 46 -5.55 7.50 -0.74
CA ALA A 46 -4.41 7.24 0.12
C ALA A 46 -4.58 5.88 0.79
N ILE A 47 -3.53 5.06 0.76
CA ILE A 47 -3.55 3.69 1.25
C ILE A 47 -2.43 3.50 2.25
N GLY A 48 -2.74 2.84 3.36
CA GLY A 48 -1.77 2.47 4.40
C GLY A 48 -1.24 3.66 5.17
N CYS A 49 -2.15 4.53 5.64
CA CYS A 49 -1.84 5.79 6.31
C CYS A 49 -1.00 6.73 5.43
N GLY A 50 -1.31 6.78 4.14
CA GLY A 50 -0.61 7.63 3.19
C GLY A 50 0.77 7.13 2.78
N ARG A 51 1.04 5.81 2.87
CA ARG A 51 2.24 5.19 2.30
C ARG A 51 2.18 5.05 0.79
N LEU A 52 0.97 4.93 0.24
CA LEU A 52 0.72 5.00 -1.20
C LEU A 52 -0.38 6.03 -1.46
N TRP A 53 -0.09 6.99 -2.32
CA TRP A 53 -1.05 7.98 -2.81
C TRP A 53 -1.23 7.82 -4.31
N LEU A 54 -2.47 7.90 -4.77
CA LEU A 54 -2.84 7.94 -6.18
C LEU A 54 -3.47 9.29 -6.52
N GLY A 55 -3.13 9.82 -7.69
CA GLY A 55 -3.56 11.15 -8.12
C GLY A 55 -3.09 12.27 -7.20
N ILE A 56 -1.86 12.20 -6.68
CA ILE A 56 -1.31 13.25 -5.82
C ILE A 56 -0.97 14.52 -6.62
N GLY A 57 -1.32 15.68 -6.10
CA GLY A 57 -0.99 16.98 -6.68
C GLY A 57 -0.52 18.01 -5.64
N LYS A 58 -0.07 19.16 -6.14
CA LYS A 58 0.36 20.30 -5.30
C LYS A 58 -0.83 21.24 -5.11
N GLY A 59 -1.25 21.45 -3.87
CA GLY A 59 -2.41 22.30 -3.53
C GLY A 59 -3.78 21.66 -3.81
N GLY A 60 -3.81 20.37 -4.17
CA GLY A 60 -5.01 19.62 -4.50
C GLY A 60 -4.67 18.30 -5.20
N PRO A 61 -5.64 17.43 -5.45
CA PRO A 61 -5.44 16.19 -6.18
C PRO A 61 -5.11 16.48 -7.65
N ALA A 62 -4.38 15.57 -8.30
CA ALA A 62 -4.17 15.61 -9.74
C ALA A 62 -5.50 15.37 -10.48
N GLY A 63 -5.53 15.70 -11.78
CA GLY A 63 -6.72 15.48 -12.63
C GLY A 63 -7.06 14.00 -12.84
N ASP A 64 -6.12 13.10 -12.64
CA ASP A 64 -6.27 11.66 -12.78
C ASP A 64 -5.51 10.90 -11.66
N LEU A 65 -5.51 9.56 -11.72
CA LEU A 65 -4.85 8.70 -10.72
C LEU A 65 -3.35 8.46 -10.98
N ARG A 66 -2.82 8.88 -12.12
CA ARG A 66 -1.51 8.40 -12.60
C ARG A 66 -0.34 8.93 -11.81
N ARG A 67 -0.51 10.11 -11.19
CA ARG A 67 0.55 10.69 -10.37
C ARG A 67 0.53 10.05 -8.99
N CYS A 68 1.58 9.29 -8.69
CA CYS A 68 1.67 8.49 -7.47
C CYS A 68 2.76 9.02 -6.55
N LEU A 69 2.57 8.80 -5.25
CA LEU A 69 3.62 8.90 -4.25
C LEU A 69 3.67 7.61 -3.45
N GLN A 70 4.85 7.04 -3.26
CA GLN A 70 5.02 5.83 -2.47
C GLN A 70 6.23 5.93 -1.55
N TRP A 71 6.06 5.47 -0.32
CA TRP A 71 7.14 5.30 0.64
C TRP A 71 6.79 4.23 1.69
N VAL A 72 7.82 3.71 2.33
CA VAL A 72 7.78 2.88 3.54
C VAL A 72 8.84 3.41 4.51
N GLU A 73 8.69 3.15 5.81
CA GLU A 73 9.77 3.46 6.74
C GLU A 73 10.95 2.50 6.51
N ARG A 74 12.17 2.97 6.74
CA ARG A 74 13.38 2.17 6.59
C ARG A 74 13.38 0.95 7.49
N ASP A 75 12.88 1.12 8.71
CA ASP A 75 12.80 0.06 9.72
C ASP A 75 11.69 -0.96 9.40
N GLU A 76 10.89 -0.73 8.34
CA GLU A 76 9.90 -1.68 7.83
C GLU A 76 10.49 -2.59 6.74
N LEU A 77 11.68 -2.28 6.22
CA LEU A 77 12.34 -3.11 5.22
C LEU A 77 12.73 -4.48 5.81
N PRO A 78 12.60 -5.57 5.05
CA PRO A 78 12.95 -6.90 5.54
C PRO A 78 14.44 -7.02 5.86
N ASP A 79 14.77 -7.51 7.05
CA ASP A 79 16.16 -7.72 7.50
C ASP A 79 16.88 -8.84 6.72
N ASP A 80 16.13 -9.75 6.09
CA ASP A 80 16.63 -10.86 5.29
C ASP A 80 16.83 -10.52 3.80
N LYS A 81 16.68 -9.24 3.43
CA LYS A 81 16.79 -8.75 2.06
C LYS A 81 17.67 -7.52 1.96
N THR A 82 18.43 -7.43 0.87
CA THR A 82 19.32 -6.31 0.60
C THR A 82 18.60 -5.25 -0.23
N TYR A 83 18.20 -4.16 0.43
CA TYR A 83 17.61 -3.01 -0.25
C TYR A 83 18.67 -2.21 -1.02
N VAL A 84 18.45 -2.02 -2.32
CA VAL A 84 19.35 -1.26 -3.23
C VAL A 84 18.71 -0.01 -3.81
N GLY A 85 17.56 0.39 -3.25
CA GLY A 85 16.83 1.55 -3.72
C GLY A 85 17.34 2.86 -3.13
N THR A 86 16.52 3.89 -3.30
CA THR A 86 16.85 5.24 -2.82
C THR A 86 16.11 5.56 -1.52
N PHE A 87 16.85 6.06 -0.53
CA PHE A 87 16.25 6.66 0.66
C PHE A 87 15.85 8.11 0.41
N ILE A 88 14.75 8.55 1.01
CA ILE A 88 14.11 9.83 0.73
C ILE A 88 14.20 10.74 1.96
N GLY A 89 14.34 12.04 1.73
CA GLY A 89 14.32 13.05 2.79
C GLY A 89 15.53 12.94 3.72
N ASP A 90 15.26 12.65 4.99
CA ASP A 90 16.28 12.48 6.03
C ASP A 90 16.89 11.07 6.06
N GLY A 91 16.59 10.23 5.06
CA GLY A 91 17.11 8.88 4.96
C GLY A 91 16.33 7.84 5.78
N ARG A 92 15.23 8.25 6.44
CA ARG A 92 14.38 7.35 7.24
C ARG A 92 13.32 6.63 6.42
N ARG A 93 13.07 7.06 5.19
CA ARG A 93 12.06 6.46 4.30
C ARG A 93 12.70 5.85 3.08
N ALA A 94 12.18 4.73 2.63
CA ALA A 94 12.53 4.07 1.38
C ALA A 94 11.36 4.12 0.38
N THR A 95 11.68 4.00 -0.90
CA THR A 95 10.68 3.78 -1.97
C THR A 95 10.82 2.37 -2.54
N LEU A 96 9.69 1.74 -2.85
CA LEU A 96 9.59 0.47 -3.58
C LEU A 96 9.49 0.69 -5.10
N ALA A 97 9.26 1.94 -5.52
CA ALA A 97 9.31 2.37 -6.91
C ALA A 97 10.67 3.00 -7.26
N ALA A 98 10.94 3.19 -8.55
CA ALA A 98 12.14 3.85 -9.05
C ALA A 98 12.32 5.29 -8.52
N SER A 99 11.22 5.95 -8.17
CA SER A 99 11.18 7.25 -7.50
C SER A 99 9.99 7.28 -6.55
N HIS A 100 10.14 7.94 -5.41
CA HIS A 100 9.05 8.11 -4.43
C HIS A 100 7.88 8.94 -4.97
N LEU A 101 8.11 9.74 -6.00
CA LEU A 101 7.11 10.43 -6.81
C LEU A 101 7.27 9.96 -8.25
N PHE A 102 6.24 9.34 -8.80
CA PHE A 102 6.29 8.75 -10.13
C PHE A 102 4.95 8.85 -10.84
N THR A 103 4.97 8.73 -12.16
CA THR A 103 3.75 8.61 -12.97
C THR A 103 3.59 7.14 -13.34
N CYS A 104 2.53 6.49 -12.87
CA CYS A 104 2.21 5.14 -13.33
C CYS A 104 1.67 5.20 -14.76
N VAL A 105 2.17 4.31 -15.60
CA VAL A 105 1.71 4.16 -16.99
C VAL A 105 0.46 3.28 -17.02
N ASP A 106 0.46 2.23 -16.18
CA ASP A 106 -0.64 1.30 -16.04
C ASP A 106 -0.96 1.09 -14.55
N LEU A 107 -2.23 0.83 -14.24
CA LEU A 107 -2.72 0.53 -12.90
C LEU A 107 -3.75 -0.59 -13.01
N GLU A 108 -3.35 -1.76 -12.54
CA GLU A 108 -4.21 -2.93 -12.50
C GLU A 108 -4.73 -3.14 -11.07
N ILE A 109 -6.05 -3.38 -10.95
CA ILE A 109 -6.70 -3.65 -9.67
C ILE A 109 -7.22 -5.09 -9.71
N TYR A 110 -6.71 -5.90 -8.80
CA TYR A 110 -7.07 -7.30 -8.66
C TYR A 110 -7.95 -7.50 -7.43
N THR A 111 -9.07 -8.19 -7.61
CA THR A 111 -9.90 -8.63 -6.50
C THR A 111 -9.55 -10.06 -6.19
N LEU A 112 -8.95 -10.32 -5.02
CA LEU A 112 -8.72 -11.68 -4.56
C LEU A 112 -10.02 -12.21 -3.98
N GLN A 113 -10.72 -13.06 -4.74
CA GLN A 113 -11.86 -13.82 -4.21
C GLN A 113 -11.32 -14.89 -3.25
N VAL A 114 -11.90 -14.98 -2.05
CA VAL A 114 -11.74 -16.21 -1.25
C VAL A 114 -12.38 -17.32 -2.06
N PRO A 115 -11.68 -18.43 -2.38
CA PRO A 115 -12.30 -19.49 -3.16
C PRO A 115 -13.56 -19.97 -2.43
N ASP A 116 -14.69 -20.05 -3.13
CA ASP A 116 -15.99 -20.45 -2.58
C ASP A 116 -15.92 -21.76 -1.77
N GLY A 117 -14.92 -22.60 -2.08
CA GLY A 117 -14.61 -23.83 -1.36
C GLY A 117 -14.07 -23.69 0.07
N TRP A 118 -14.00 -22.49 0.67
CA TRP A 118 -13.58 -22.29 2.07
C TRP A 118 -14.68 -21.73 2.97
N GLN A 119 -15.86 -21.43 2.43
CA GLN A 119 -17.00 -20.93 3.22
C GLN A 119 -17.49 -21.97 4.24
N TRP A 120 -17.30 -23.26 3.98
CA TRP A 120 -17.63 -24.34 4.92
C TRP A 120 -16.75 -24.33 6.17
N LEU A 121 -15.50 -23.84 6.10
CA LEU A 121 -14.62 -23.78 7.27
C LEU A 121 -15.10 -22.74 8.28
N SER A 122 -15.60 -21.60 7.80
CA SER A 122 -16.23 -20.59 8.66
C SER A 122 -17.51 -21.13 9.29
N ALA A 123 -18.36 -21.79 8.50
CA ALA A 123 -19.59 -22.41 9.02
C ALA A 123 -19.32 -23.51 10.06
N VAL A 124 -18.28 -24.33 9.85
CA VAL A 124 -17.87 -25.35 10.82
C VAL A 124 -17.30 -24.72 12.09
N ALA A 125 -16.51 -23.65 11.99
CA ALA A 125 -16.00 -22.94 13.16
C ALA A 125 -17.14 -22.35 14.01
N ASP A 126 -18.15 -21.74 13.38
CA ASP A 126 -19.32 -21.19 14.08
C ASP A 126 -20.17 -22.29 14.76
N ILE A 127 -20.29 -23.46 14.14
CA ILE A 127 -20.98 -24.61 14.75
C ILE A 127 -20.21 -25.14 15.95
N VAL A 128 -18.89 -25.29 15.84
CA VAL A 128 -18.04 -25.81 16.94
C VAL A 128 -18.03 -24.83 18.13
N LEU A 129 -18.00 -23.53 17.86
CA LEU A 129 -18.03 -22.49 18.89
C LEU A 129 -19.40 -22.35 19.55
N SER A 130 -20.51 -22.54 18.82
CA SER A 130 -21.87 -22.49 19.40
C SER A 130 -22.26 -23.72 20.21
N GLN A 131 -21.58 -24.85 20.03
CA GLN A 131 -21.76 -26.06 20.86
C GLN A 131 -20.93 -26.05 22.15
N SER A 132 -20.11 -25.01 22.37
CA SER A 132 -19.23 -24.88 23.54
C SER A 132 -19.81 -23.98 24.65
N THR A 133 -21.06 -23.56 24.53
CA THR A 133 -21.88 -22.88 25.57
C THR A 133 -22.99 -23.78 26.06
#